data_AF-A0A9X2JK60-F1
#
_entry.id   AF-A0A9X2JK60-F1
#
_cell.length_a   1.000
_cell.length_b   1.000
_cell.length_c   1.000
_cell.angle_alpha   90.00
_cell.angle_beta   90.00
_cell.angle_gamma   90.00
#
_symmetry.space_group_name_H-M   'P 1'
#
loop_
_entity.id
_entity.type
_entity.pdbx_description
1 polymer ?
#
loop_
_entity_poly.entity_id
_entity_poly.type
_entity_poly.pdbx_seq_one_letter_code
_entity_poly.pdbx_strand_id
1 'polypeptide(L)' 'MSCSDKLHNARSTVADLHQLGGELWERFNGGKEGSLWYYRELVIAFPVRDQHGPLVDELDQVVSIMEGLAGLESS' A
#
# COMPACT_ATOMS: atom_id res chain seq x y z
N MET A 1 -15.66 -1.74 2.58
CA MET A 1 -14.71 -0.72 2.08
C MET A 1 -14.40 -1.05 0.63
N SER A 2 -14.29 -0.06 -0.26
CA SER A 2 -14.12 -0.29 -1.70
C SER A 2 -12.64 -0.39 -2.11
N CYS A 3 -12.35 -1.02 -3.25
CA CYS A 3 -11.01 -1.03 -3.87
C CYS A 3 -10.51 0.40 -4.15
N SER A 4 -11.40 1.31 -4.54
CA SER A 4 -11.06 2.72 -4.78
C SER A 4 -10.59 3.43 -3.51
N ASP A 5 -11.24 3.19 -2.37
CA ASP A 5 -10.83 3.78 -1.08
C ASP A 5 -9.45 3.25 -0.68
N LYS A 6 -9.21 1.95 -0.90
CA LYS A 6 -7.93 1.32 -0.60
C LYS A 6 -6.80 1.81 -1.49
N LEU A 7 -7.06 1.99 -2.78
CA LEU A 7 -6.11 2.58 -3.70
C LEU A 7 -5.75 4.03 -3.31
N HIS A 8 -6.75 4.83 -2.94
CA HIS A 8 -6.51 6.19 -2.45
C HIS A 8 -5.63 6.19 -1.19
N ASN A 9 -5.94 5.34 -0.21
CA ASN A 9 -5.14 5.22 1.01
C ASN A 9 -3.71 4.75 0.73
N ALA A 10 -3.53 3.79 -0.19
CA ALA A 10 -2.22 3.30 -0.58
C ALA A 10 -1.39 4.40 -1.25
N ARG A 11 -1.99 5.19 -2.16
CA ARG A 11 -1.33 6.34 -2.79
C ARG A 11 -0.92 7.41 -1.79
N SER A 12 -1.80 7.75 -0.84
CA SER A 12 -1.46 8.70 0.23
C SER A 12 -0.30 8.18 1.07
N THR A 13 -0.34 6.90 1.42
CA THR A 13 0.74 6.26 2.21
C THR A 13 2.08 6.33 1.47
N VAL A 14 2.12 6.06 0.15
CA VAL A 14 3.33 6.20 -0.67
C VAL A 14 3.82 7.65 -0.70
N ALA A 15 2.92 8.62 -0.87
CA ALA A 15 3.27 10.04 -0.88
C ALA A 15 3.84 10.51 0.47
N ASP A 16 3.26 10.06 1.58
CA ASP A 16 3.75 10.34 2.92
C ASP A 16 5.09 9.66 3.18
N LEU A 17 5.27 8.43 2.68
CA LEU A 17 6.52 7.68 2.84
C LEU A 17 7.67 8.36 2.11
N HIS A 18 7.42 8.96 0.95
CA HIS A 18 8.40 9.80 0.26
C HIS A 18 8.81 11.07 1.04
N GLN A 19 7.92 11.61 1.88
CA GLN A 19 8.19 12.85 2.62
C GLN A 19 8.78 12.60 4.01
N LEU A 20 8.29 11.56 4.69
CA LEU A 20 8.57 11.28 6.09
C LEU A 20 9.52 10.10 6.28
N GLY A 21 9.70 9.27 5.26
CA GLY A 21 10.48 8.04 5.37
C GLY A 21 9.95 7.11 6.46
N GLY A 22 10.87 6.48 7.19
CA GLY A 22 10.58 5.48 8.22
C GLY A 22 9.71 5.98 9.39
N GLU A 23 9.73 7.29 9.69
CA GLU A 23 8.92 7.87 10.79
C GLU A 23 7.41 7.70 10.56
N LEU A 24 6.99 7.56 9.28
CA LEU A 24 5.59 7.30 8.95
C LEU A 24 5.06 6.05 9.66
N TRP A 25 5.89 5.02 9.82
CA TRP A 25 5.46 3.73 10.38
C TRP A 25 5.04 3.81 11.84
N GLU A 26 5.52 4.81 12.60
CA GLU A 26 5.11 5.04 13.99
C GLU A 26 3.64 5.43 14.10
N ARG A 27 3.04 5.93 13.02
CA ARG A 27 1.61 6.30 12.96
C ARG A 27 0.71 5.10 12.73
N PHE A 28 1.26 3.94 12.37
CA PHE A 28 0.50 2.72 12.11
C PHE A 28 0.63 1.74 13.29
N ASN A 29 -0.50 1.26 13.80
CA ASN A 29 -0.52 0.27 14.88
C ASN A 29 0.23 -1.04 14.54
N GLY A 30 0.29 -1.41 13.26
CA GLY A 30 1.02 -2.59 12.78
C GLY A 30 2.49 -2.34 12.46
N GLY A 31 2.99 -1.11 12.63
CA GLY A 31 4.31 -0.71 12.16
C GLY A 31 4.50 -0.94 10.65
N LYS A 32 5.76 -0.97 10.22
CA LYS A 32 6.14 -1.20 8.81
C LYS A 32 5.64 -2.56 8.30
N GLU A 33 6.05 -3.64 8.95
CA GLU A 33 5.77 -5.00 8.48
C GLU A 33 4.28 -5.33 8.45
N GLY A 34 3.55 -4.97 9.52
CA GLY A 34 2.10 -5.21 9.59
C GLY A 34 1.32 -4.39 8.57
N SER A 35 1.75 -3.16 8.30
CA SER A 35 1.12 -2.31 7.28
C SER A 35 1.36 -2.84 5.87
N LEU A 36 2.60 -3.24 5.55
CA LEU A 36 2.92 -3.83 4.24
C LEU A 36 2.16 -5.14 4.02
N TRP A 37 2.16 -6.03 5.01
CA TRP A 37 1.39 -7.27 4.96
C TRP A 37 -0.11 -6.99 4.74
N TYR A 38 -0.67 -6.02 5.47
CA TYR A 38 -2.09 -5.64 5.32
C TYR A 38 -2.43 -5.19 3.89
N TYR A 39 -1.62 -4.31 3.31
CA TYR A 39 -1.85 -3.83 1.94
C TYR A 39 -1.68 -4.94 0.89
N ARG A 40 -0.72 -5.84 1.10
CA ARG A 40 -0.51 -7.00 0.22
C ARG A 40 -1.69 -7.98 0.27
N GLU A 41 -2.23 -8.26 1.46
CA GLU A 41 -3.43 -9.07 1.63
C GLU A 41 -4.67 -8.43 0.98
N LEU A 42 -4.77 -7.09 0.97
CA LEU A 42 -5.85 -6.41 0.26
C LEU A 42 -5.83 -6.69 -1.24
N VAL A 43 -4.66 -6.62 -1.88
CA VAL A 43 -4.50 -6.95 -3.31
C VAL A 43 -4.97 -8.37 -3.59
N ILE A 44 -4.56 -9.33 -2.75
CA ILE A 44 -4.93 -10.75 -2.89
C ILE A 44 -6.43 -10.97 -2.67
N ALA A 45 -7.02 -10.26 -1.71
CA ALA A 45 -8.43 -10.43 -1.34
C ALA A 45 -9.40 -9.73 -2.30
N PHE A 46 -8.95 -8.74 -3.09
CA PHE A 46 -9.83 -8.11 -4.07
C PHE A 46 -10.09 -9.04 -5.26
N PRO A 47 -11.35 -9.45 -5.50
CA PRO A 47 -11.64 -10.33 -6.62
C PRO A 47 -11.45 -9.57 -7.93
N VAL A 48 -10.56 -10.07 -8.78
CA VAL A 48 -10.40 -9.61 -10.16
C VAL A 48 -11.68 -10.00 -10.92
N ARG A 49 -12.65 -9.10 -10.95
CA ARG A 49 -13.82 -9.15 -11.84
C ARG A 49 -13.62 -8.12 -12.92
N ASP A 50 -14.12 -8.37 -14.13
CA ASP A 50 -13.85 -7.58 -15.35
C ASP A 50 -13.90 -6.05 -15.17
N GLN A 51 -14.80 -5.53 -14.33
CA GLN A 51 -14.97 -4.10 -14.07
C GLN A 51 -14.02 -3.48 -13.02
N HIS A 52 -13.30 -4.30 -12.23
CA HIS A 52 -12.38 -3.87 -11.18
C HIS A 52 -10.92 -4.27 -11.42
N GLY A 53 -10.64 -5.07 -12.46
CA GLY A 53 -9.27 -5.46 -12.83
C GLY A 53 -8.28 -4.29 -12.85
N PRO A 54 -8.55 -3.20 -13.60
CA PRO A 54 -7.64 -2.06 -13.66
C PRO A 54 -7.37 -1.38 -12.31
N LEU A 55 -8.35 -1.36 -11.40
CA LEU A 55 -8.18 -0.76 -10.07
C LEU A 55 -7.38 -1.67 -9.14
N VAL A 56 -7.53 -2.99 -9.27
CA VAL A 56 -6.75 -3.96 -8.51
C VAL A 56 -5.31 -3.99 -9.00
N ASP A 57 -5.09 -3.94 -10.32
CA ASP A 57 -3.77 -3.83 -10.93
C ASP A 57 -3.05 -2.56 -10.46
N GLU A 58 -3.76 -1.43 -10.46
CA GLU A 58 -3.18 -0.18 -9.98
C GLU A 58 -2.89 -0.21 -8.47
N LEU A 59 -3.77 -0.83 -7.67
CA LEU A 59 -3.49 -1.05 -6.25
C LEU A 59 -2.23 -1.89 -6.07
N ASP A 60 -2.06 -2.98 -6.83
CA ASP A 60 -0.88 -3.84 -6.77
C ASP A 60 0.41 -3.08 -7.12
N GLN A 61 0.37 -2.24 -8.15
CA GLN A 61 1.50 -1.37 -8.51
C GLN A 61 1.87 -0.42 -7.39
N VAL A 62 0.88 0.24 -6.78
CA VAL A 62 1.11 1.20 -5.68
C VAL A 62 1.65 0.49 -4.44
N VAL A 63 1.14 -0.70 -4.11
CA VAL A 63 1.66 -1.51 -2.99
C VAL A 63 3.10 -1.95 -3.24
N SER A 64 3.44 -2.33 -4.48
CA SER A 64 4.81 -2.70 -4.85
C SER A 64 5.79 -1.52 -4.74
N ILE A 65 5.34 -0.30 -5.08
CA ILE A 65 6.13 0.93 -4.85
C ILE A 65 6.33 1.16 -3.35
N MET A 66 5.27 1.01 -2.55
CA MET A 66 5.33 1.16 -1.09
C MET A 66 6.37 0.21 -0.46
N GLU A 67 6.37 -1.06 -0.85
CA GLU A 67 7.34 -2.06 -0.39
C GLU A 67 8.77 -1.69 -0.80
N GLY A 68 8.97 -1.23 -2.04
CA GLY A 68 10.27 -0.78 -2.54
C GLY A 68 10.84 0.40 -1.75
N LEU A 69 10.02 1.44 -1.54
CA LEU A 69 10.41 2.60 -0.74
C LEU A 69 10.72 2.20 0.71
N ALA A 70 9.89 1.35 1.30
CA ALA A 70 10.11 0.88 2.65
C ALA A 70 11.43 0.10 2.77
N GLY A 71 11.83 -0.64 1.73
CA GLY A 71 13.11 -1.36 1.67
C GLY A 71 14.33 -0.45 1.59
N LEU A 72 14.22 0.69 0.87
CA LEU A 72 15.30 1.66 0.73
C LEU A 72 15.65 2.38 2.04
N GLU A 73 14.66 2.57 2.93
CA GLU A 73 14.86 3.18 4.26
C GLU A 73 15.75 2.35 5.20
N SER A 74 15.98 1.06 4.89
CA SER A 74 16.73 0.14 5.75
C SER A 74 18.20 -0.03 5.33
N SER A 75 18.71 0.82 4.42
CA SER A 75 20.11 0.84 3.92
C SER A 75 20.91 2.03 4.41
#